data_AF-A0A7F8RRF4-F1
#
_entry.id   AF-A0A7F8RRF4-F1
#
_cell.length_a   1.000
_cell.length_b   1.000
_cell.length_c   1.000
_cell.angle_alpha   90.00
_cell.angle_beta   90.00
_cell.angle_gamma   90.00
#
_symmetry.space_group_name_H-M   'P 1'
#
loop_
_entity.id
_entity.type
_entity.pdbx_description
1 polymer ?
#
loop_
_entity_poly.entity_id
_entity_poly.type
_entity_poly.pdbx_seq_one_letter_code
_entity_poly.pdbx_strand_id
1 'polypeptide(L)'
;MKAVNDQGKEVTEFFNKYWLMLDEKEAQRMYGGKEARTEEMKWRQWADDWLVHLISPNVYRTPAEALASFDYIVREGKFGALEGAVAKYMGAAAMYLISKRLKSRHHLQDDVREDLYEAADKWVAAVGKDRPFMGGEKPNLADLAVYGVLRVMEGLEAFDDLMRHSRIQPWYLRMEKAIAEALQ
;
A
#
# COMPACT_ATOMS: atom_id res chain seq x y z
N MET A 1 22.65 7.23 1.08
CA MET A 1 23.93 7.26 0.34
C MET A 1 23.60 7.29 -1.14
N LYS A 2 24.34 8.01 -1.98
CA LYS A 2 24.11 7.96 -3.44
C LYS A 2 24.62 6.61 -3.96
N ALA A 3 23.73 5.77 -4.45
CA ALA A 3 24.04 4.55 -5.21
C ALA A 3 23.77 4.82 -6.69
N VAL A 4 24.30 3.98 -7.57
CA VAL A 4 23.99 4.02 -9.00
C VAL A 4 23.22 2.75 -9.31
N ASN A 5 22.03 2.88 -9.90
CA ASN A 5 21.24 1.71 -10.29
C ASN A 5 21.83 1.03 -11.54
N ASP A 6 21.29 -0.13 -11.91
CA ASP A 6 21.74 -0.91 -13.08
C ASP A 6 21.61 -0.16 -14.42
N GLN A 7 20.96 1.00 -14.43
CA GLN A 7 20.76 1.87 -15.60
C GLN A 7 21.69 3.10 -15.58
N GLY A 8 22.66 3.16 -14.65
CA GLY A 8 23.61 4.27 -14.55
C GLY A 8 23.04 5.55 -13.92
N LYS A 9 21.84 5.50 -13.32
CA LYS A 9 21.19 6.63 -12.67
C LYS A 9 21.57 6.70 -11.19
N GLU A 10 21.95 7.89 -10.72
CA GLU A 10 22.11 8.15 -9.28
C GLU A 10 20.76 7.97 -8.57
N VAL A 11 20.72 7.06 -7.61
CA VAL A 11 19.60 6.78 -6.72
C VAL A 11 20.04 6.97 -5.28
N THR A 12 19.22 7.61 -4.46
CA THR A 12 19.50 7.75 -3.03
C THR A 12 18.80 6.64 -2.29
N GLU A 13 19.57 5.72 -1.72
CA GLU A 13 19.04 4.66 -0.87
C GLU A 13 19.35 4.94 0.60
N PHE A 14 18.35 4.67 1.45
CA PHE A 14 18.44 4.78 2.89
C PHE A 14 18.62 3.37 3.47
N PHE A 15 19.87 3.04 3.83
CA PHE A 15 20.18 1.80 4.52
C PHE A 15 19.40 1.71 5.85
N ASN A 16 19.04 0.49 6.22
CA ASN A 16 18.31 0.21 7.46
C ASN A 16 16.92 0.88 7.55
N LYS A 17 16.31 1.30 6.43
CA LYS A 17 14.98 1.95 6.42
C LYS A 17 13.88 1.15 7.13
N TYR A 18 13.99 -0.17 7.17
CA TYR A 18 13.04 -1.04 7.87
C TYR A 18 13.52 -1.49 9.25
N TRP A 19 14.76 -1.22 9.64
CA TRP A 19 15.30 -1.65 10.93
C TRP A 19 15.10 -0.55 11.99
N LEU A 20 14.32 -0.86 13.04
CA LEU A 20 14.23 0.03 14.19
C LEU A 20 15.50 -0.03 15.02
N MET A 21 16.10 1.11 15.33
CA MET A 21 17.34 1.20 16.11
C MET A 21 17.02 1.14 17.62
N LEU A 22 16.67 -0.05 18.09
CA LEU A 22 16.31 -0.35 19.48
C LEU A 22 17.43 -1.11 20.20
N ASP A 23 17.61 -0.84 21.49
CA ASP A 23 18.42 -1.70 22.35
C ASP A 23 17.74 -3.04 22.65
N GLU A 24 18.42 -3.95 23.35
CA GLU A 24 17.87 -5.29 23.63
C GLU A 24 16.61 -5.27 24.50
N LYS A 25 16.54 -4.36 25.49
CA LYS A 25 15.39 -4.26 26.40
C LYS A 25 14.18 -3.68 25.68
N GLU A 26 14.39 -2.66 24.87
CA GLU A 26 13.36 -2.06 24.02
C GLU A 26 12.85 -3.06 22.99
N ALA A 27 13.75 -3.80 22.34
CA ALA A 27 13.38 -4.82 21.37
C ALA A 27 12.55 -5.95 22.00
N GLN A 28 12.90 -6.41 23.21
CA GLN A 28 12.11 -7.40 23.94
C GLN A 28 10.73 -6.87 24.38
N ARG A 29 10.63 -5.57 24.68
CA ARG A 29 9.36 -4.94 25.05
C ARG A 29 8.45 -4.76 23.84
N MET A 30 9.02 -4.48 22.67
CA MET A 30 8.26 -4.16 21.45
C MET A 30 7.91 -5.40 20.63
N TYR A 31 8.78 -6.41 20.62
CA TYR A 31 8.62 -7.62 19.83
C TYR A 31 8.54 -8.86 20.72
N GLY A 32 7.63 -9.78 20.39
CA GLY A 32 7.50 -11.09 21.06
C GLY A 32 8.65 -12.07 20.77
N GLY A 33 9.70 -11.64 20.07
CA GLY A 33 10.87 -12.44 19.70
C GLY A 33 11.66 -11.84 18.53
N LYS A 34 12.85 -12.38 18.26
CA LYS A 34 13.69 -11.93 17.13
C LYS A 34 13.01 -12.18 15.77
N GLU A 35 12.24 -13.26 15.65
CA GLU A 35 11.52 -13.62 14.43
C GLU A 35 10.39 -12.62 14.12
N ALA A 36 9.66 -12.14 15.13
CA ALA A 36 8.61 -11.15 14.94
C ALA A 36 9.17 -9.81 14.38
N ARG A 37 10.39 -9.44 14.80
CA ARG A 37 11.08 -8.25 14.29
C ARG A 37 11.47 -8.41 12.83
N THR A 38 12.04 -9.54 12.44
CA THR A 38 12.44 -9.79 11.04
C THR A 38 11.22 -10.02 10.13
N GLU A 39 10.14 -10.59 10.65
CA GLU A 39 8.86 -10.72 9.97
C GLU A 39 8.27 -9.33 9.63
N GLU A 40 8.22 -8.41 10.60
CA GLU A 40 7.75 -7.04 10.37
C GLU A 40 8.55 -6.36 9.24
N MET A 41 9.88 -6.45 9.31
CA MET A 41 10.76 -5.85 8.29
C MET A 41 10.48 -6.37 6.90
N LYS A 42 10.32 -7.70 6.76
CA LYS A 42 10.03 -8.34 5.48
C LYS A 42 8.72 -7.82 4.90
N TRP A 43 7.69 -7.66 5.73
CA TRP A 43 6.38 -7.20 5.28
C TRP A 43 6.34 -5.70 4.99
N ARG A 44 7.09 -4.88 5.72
CA ARG A 44 7.28 -3.47 5.37
C ARG A 44 7.97 -3.32 4.02
N GLN A 45 9.00 -4.12 3.78
CA GLN A 45 9.64 -4.16 2.47
C GLN A 45 8.66 -4.61 1.38
N TRP A 46 7.90 -5.67 1.62
CA TRP A 46 6.91 -6.15 0.66
C TRP A 46 5.81 -5.11 0.35
N ALA A 47 5.38 -4.34 1.35
CA ALA A 47 4.40 -3.28 1.14
C ALA A 47 4.93 -2.25 0.13
N ASP A 48 6.18 -1.80 0.31
CA ASP A 48 6.83 -0.79 -0.54
C ASP A 48 7.25 -1.34 -1.92
N ASP A 49 7.80 -2.55 -1.96
CA ASP A 49 8.42 -3.12 -3.17
C ASP A 49 7.43 -3.87 -4.06
N TRP A 50 6.23 -4.21 -3.56
CA TRP A 50 5.21 -4.93 -4.32
C TRP A 50 3.84 -4.28 -4.22
N LEU A 51 3.29 -4.13 -3.02
CA LEU A 51 1.88 -3.74 -2.84
C LEU A 51 1.57 -2.36 -3.45
N VAL A 52 2.46 -1.37 -3.29
CA VAL A 52 2.24 -0.03 -3.87
C VAL A 52 2.15 -0.07 -5.40
N HIS A 53 2.87 -1.01 -6.03
CA HIS A 53 2.91 -1.13 -7.48
C HIS A 53 1.60 -1.69 -8.06
N LEU A 54 0.73 -2.25 -7.22
CA LEU A 54 -0.61 -2.71 -7.61
C LEU A 54 -1.62 -1.56 -7.66
N ILE A 55 -1.39 -0.48 -6.90
CA ILE A 55 -2.36 0.61 -6.72
C ILE A 55 -2.63 1.33 -8.04
N SER A 56 -1.59 1.87 -8.69
CA SER A 56 -1.77 2.68 -9.91
C SER A 56 -2.40 1.87 -11.06
N PRO A 57 -1.95 0.64 -11.37
CA PRO A 57 -2.62 -0.21 -12.37
C PRO A 57 -4.09 -0.50 -12.04
N ASN A 58 -4.45 -0.60 -10.77
CA ASN A 58 -5.82 -0.88 -10.33
C ASN A 58 -6.74 0.33 -10.36
N VAL A 59 -6.32 1.49 -9.83
CA VAL A 59 -7.19 2.69 -9.78
C VAL A 59 -7.27 3.43 -11.12
N TYR A 60 -6.30 3.21 -12.01
CA TYR A 60 -6.28 3.76 -13.38
C TYR A 60 -6.51 2.69 -14.45
N ARG A 61 -7.22 1.59 -14.12
CA ARG A 61 -7.39 0.43 -15.00
C ARG A 61 -8.25 0.74 -16.22
N THR A 62 -9.34 1.49 -16.02
CA THR A 62 -10.29 1.94 -17.05
C THR A 62 -10.34 3.47 -17.11
N PRO A 63 -10.81 4.08 -18.21
CA PRO A 63 -10.94 5.54 -18.29
C PRO A 63 -11.86 6.14 -17.23
N ALA A 64 -12.94 5.41 -16.86
CA ALA A 64 -13.87 5.84 -15.83
C ALA A 64 -13.21 5.83 -14.45
N GLU A 65 -12.54 4.74 -14.07
CA GLU A 65 -11.79 4.63 -12.82
C GLU A 65 -10.67 5.69 -12.75
N ALA A 66 -10.00 5.97 -13.87
CA ALA A 66 -8.95 6.97 -13.90
C ALA A 66 -9.48 8.40 -13.66
N LEU A 67 -10.65 8.73 -14.22
CA LEU A 67 -11.32 10.00 -13.96
C LEU A 67 -11.81 10.12 -12.52
N ALA A 68 -12.36 9.03 -11.94
CA ALA A 68 -12.78 8.99 -10.54
C ALA A 68 -11.58 9.20 -9.60
N SER A 69 -10.47 8.52 -9.87
CA SER A 69 -9.22 8.63 -9.10
C SER A 69 -8.64 10.05 -9.14
N PHE A 70 -8.62 10.69 -10.31
CA PHE A 70 -8.16 12.08 -10.41
C PHE A 70 -9.14 13.08 -9.81
N ASP A 71 -10.44 12.84 -9.90
CA ASP A 71 -11.44 13.66 -9.19
C ASP A 71 -11.19 13.63 -7.69
N TYR A 72 -10.93 12.45 -7.14
CA TYR A 72 -10.54 12.25 -5.74
C TYR A 72 -9.24 13.01 -5.41
N ILE A 73 -8.17 12.84 -6.19
CA ILE A 73 -6.89 13.54 -5.98
C ILE A 73 -7.05 15.07 -6.03
N VAL A 74 -7.86 15.59 -6.95
CA VAL A 74 -8.07 17.03 -7.09
C VAL A 74 -8.88 17.58 -5.91
N ARG A 75 -9.85 16.81 -5.39
CA ARG A 75 -10.69 17.20 -4.24
C ARG A 75 -9.95 17.16 -2.91
N GLU A 76 -9.21 16.08 -2.65
CA GLU A 76 -8.43 15.91 -1.42
C GLU A 76 -7.11 16.70 -1.45
N GLY A 77 -6.62 17.00 -2.66
CA GLY A 77 -5.43 17.78 -2.90
C GLY A 77 -5.65 19.30 -2.80
N LYS A 78 -4.55 20.04 -2.95
CA LYS A 78 -4.55 21.51 -2.92
C LYS A 78 -4.50 22.08 -4.34
N PHE A 79 -5.59 21.95 -5.09
CA PHE A 79 -5.69 22.50 -6.45
C PHE A 79 -6.61 23.72 -6.51
N GLY A 80 -6.22 24.73 -7.29
CA GLY A 80 -7.14 25.83 -7.64
C GLY A 80 -8.27 25.35 -8.56
N ALA A 81 -9.39 26.07 -8.63
CA ALA A 81 -10.56 25.60 -9.39
C ALA A 81 -10.29 25.31 -10.89
N LEU A 82 -9.55 26.20 -11.57
CA LEU A 82 -9.18 26.02 -12.98
C LEU A 82 -8.09 24.95 -13.17
N GLU A 83 -7.06 24.97 -12.31
CA GLU A 83 -5.97 23.99 -12.33
C GLU A 83 -6.50 22.58 -12.07
N GLY A 84 -7.40 22.43 -11.10
CA GLY A 84 -8.04 21.16 -10.75
C GLY A 84 -8.88 20.59 -11.88
N ALA A 85 -9.63 21.43 -12.60
CA ALA A 85 -10.39 20.98 -13.77
C ALA A 85 -9.47 20.45 -14.88
N VAL A 86 -8.38 21.17 -15.19
CA VAL A 86 -7.40 20.73 -16.19
C VAL A 86 -6.66 19.47 -15.73
N ALA A 87 -6.18 19.46 -14.49
CA ALA A 87 -5.46 18.35 -13.89
C ALA A 87 -6.32 17.08 -13.85
N LYS A 88 -7.62 17.20 -13.59
CA LYS A 88 -8.53 16.07 -13.58
C LYS A 88 -8.54 15.33 -14.91
N TYR A 89 -8.80 16.02 -16.02
CA TYR A 89 -8.93 15.37 -17.32
C TYR A 89 -7.57 14.99 -17.93
N MET A 90 -6.61 15.90 -17.91
CA MET A 90 -5.27 15.65 -18.47
C MET A 90 -4.51 14.62 -17.65
N GLY A 91 -4.59 14.70 -16.31
CA GLY A 91 -3.97 13.76 -15.39
C GLY A 91 -4.57 12.37 -15.51
N ALA A 92 -5.91 12.25 -15.56
CA ALA A 92 -6.57 10.97 -15.76
C ALA A 92 -6.16 10.29 -17.07
N ALA A 93 -6.11 11.05 -18.18
CA ALA A 93 -5.69 10.52 -19.47
C ALA A 93 -4.21 10.07 -19.44
N ALA A 94 -3.32 10.88 -18.86
CA ALA A 94 -1.91 10.55 -18.72
C ALA A 94 -1.71 9.30 -17.86
N MET A 95 -2.36 9.23 -16.70
CA MET A 95 -2.20 8.12 -15.76
C MET A 95 -2.85 6.84 -16.25
N TYR A 96 -3.95 6.91 -17.01
CA TYR A 96 -4.50 5.74 -17.70
C TYR A 96 -3.48 5.11 -18.68
N LEU A 97 -2.72 5.93 -19.40
CA LEU A 97 -1.68 5.41 -20.31
C LEU A 97 -0.43 4.95 -19.56
N ILE A 98 -0.02 5.67 -18.51
CA ILE A 98 1.11 5.29 -17.66
C ILE A 98 0.82 3.99 -16.92
N SER A 99 -0.41 3.78 -16.44
CA SER A 99 -0.80 2.57 -15.70
C SER A 99 -0.66 1.31 -16.55
N LYS A 100 -0.96 1.37 -17.87
CA LYS A 100 -0.70 0.26 -18.81
C LYS A 100 0.79 -0.07 -18.93
N ARG A 101 1.66 0.94 -18.92
CA ARG A 101 3.12 0.72 -18.92
C ARG A 101 3.60 0.17 -17.58
N LEU A 102 3.04 0.63 -16.47
CA LEU A 102 3.36 0.12 -15.13
C LEU A 102 2.94 -1.34 -14.98
N LYS A 103 1.73 -1.70 -15.45
CA LYS A 103 1.26 -3.10 -15.53
C LYS A 103 2.30 -3.99 -16.20
N SER A 104 2.77 -3.61 -17.38
CA SER A 104 3.79 -4.38 -18.11
C SER A 104 5.15 -4.38 -17.41
N ARG A 105 5.61 -3.24 -16.88
CA ARG A 105 6.91 -3.13 -16.18
C ARG A 105 6.97 -3.99 -14.93
N HIS A 106 5.88 -4.08 -14.19
CA HIS A 106 5.79 -4.85 -12.94
C HIS A 106 5.30 -6.29 -13.16
N HIS A 107 5.18 -6.73 -14.41
CA HIS A 107 4.77 -8.10 -14.77
C HIS A 107 3.43 -8.53 -14.16
N LEU A 108 2.47 -7.59 -14.12
CA LEU A 108 1.12 -7.85 -13.62
C LEU A 108 0.29 -8.66 -14.63
N GLN A 109 -0.65 -9.43 -14.10
CA GLN A 109 -1.62 -10.22 -14.83
C GLN A 109 -2.51 -9.36 -15.72
N ASP A 110 -3.18 -10.02 -16.67
CA ASP A 110 -4.01 -9.30 -17.62
C ASP A 110 -5.18 -8.56 -16.96
N ASP A 111 -5.82 -9.26 -16.01
CA ASP A 111 -6.68 -8.63 -15.03
C ASP A 111 -5.86 -8.26 -13.78
N VAL A 112 -5.55 -6.97 -13.67
CA VAL A 112 -4.78 -6.41 -12.55
C VAL A 112 -5.51 -6.51 -11.20
N ARG A 113 -6.82 -6.81 -11.21
CA ARG A 113 -7.60 -7.05 -9.99
C ARG A 113 -7.18 -8.35 -9.31
N GLU A 114 -6.88 -9.40 -10.08
CA GLU A 114 -6.45 -10.68 -9.54
C GLU A 114 -5.13 -10.53 -8.76
N ASP A 115 -4.14 -9.78 -9.28
CA ASP A 115 -2.91 -9.49 -8.53
C ASP A 115 -3.16 -8.78 -7.20
N LEU A 116 -4.16 -7.89 -7.17
CA LEU A 116 -4.55 -7.17 -5.96
C LEU A 116 -5.20 -8.12 -4.94
N TYR A 117 -6.09 -9.00 -5.40
CA TYR A 117 -6.73 -10.00 -4.54
C TYR A 117 -5.74 -11.02 -4.01
N GLU A 118 -4.83 -11.51 -4.86
CA GLU A 118 -3.75 -12.43 -4.47
C GLU A 118 -2.83 -11.78 -3.44
N ALA A 119 -2.45 -10.51 -3.61
CA ALA A 119 -1.65 -9.79 -2.63
C ALA A 119 -2.37 -9.62 -1.29
N ALA A 120 -3.67 -9.33 -1.34
CA ALA A 120 -4.51 -9.19 -0.14
C ALA A 120 -4.65 -10.51 0.62
N ASP A 121 -4.95 -11.60 -0.09
CA ASP A 121 -5.05 -12.93 0.49
C ASP A 121 -3.71 -13.44 1.01
N LYS A 122 -2.61 -13.14 0.31
CA LYS A 122 -1.24 -13.43 0.78
C LYS A 122 -0.94 -12.72 2.10
N TRP A 123 -1.34 -11.46 2.23
CA TRP A 123 -1.21 -10.72 3.48
C TRP A 123 -2.02 -11.35 4.61
N VAL A 124 -3.31 -11.63 4.38
CA VAL A 124 -4.19 -12.25 5.39
C VAL A 124 -3.67 -13.62 5.82
N ALA A 125 -3.17 -14.42 4.86
CA ALA A 125 -2.57 -15.71 5.16
C ALA A 125 -1.32 -15.58 6.04
N ALA A 126 -0.53 -14.52 5.85
CA ALA A 126 0.66 -14.25 6.65
C ALA A 126 0.35 -13.73 8.05
N VAL A 127 -0.69 -12.91 8.20
CA VAL A 127 -1.23 -12.57 9.53
C VAL A 127 -1.67 -13.85 10.24
N GLY A 128 -2.31 -14.77 9.51
CA GLY A 128 -2.78 -16.03 10.05
C GLY A 128 -4.12 -15.89 10.80
N LYS A 129 -4.53 -16.95 11.48
CA LYS A 129 -5.82 -17.01 12.20
C LYS A 129 -5.67 -16.84 13.72
N ASP A 130 -4.46 -17.01 14.24
CA ASP A 130 -4.19 -17.08 15.67
C ASP A 130 -3.92 -15.71 16.31
N ARG A 131 -3.83 -14.65 15.49
CA ARG A 131 -3.58 -13.27 15.93
C ARG A 131 -4.46 -12.28 15.17
N PRO A 132 -4.92 -11.18 15.81
CA PRO A 132 -5.74 -10.17 15.13
C PRO A 132 -4.94 -9.33 14.12
N PHE A 133 -3.64 -9.12 14.37
CA PHE A 133 -2.70 -8.34 13.55
C PHE A 133 -1.37 -9.09 13.38
N MET A 134 -0.55 -8.69 12.41
CA MET A 134 0.84 -9.20 12.29
C MET A 134 1.63 -8.96 13.59
N GLY A 135 1.41 -7.82 14.23
CA GLY A 135 1.99 -7.47 15.54
C GLY A 135 1.47 -8.27 16.74
N GLY A 136 0.53 -9.20 16.56
CA GLY A 136 -0.13 -9.91 17.65
C GLY A 136 -1.40 -9.17 18.09
N GLU A 137 -1.51 -8.86 19.39
CA GLU A 137 -2.68 -8.16 19.98
C GLU A 137 -2.85 -6.71 19.50
N LYS A 138 -1.75 -6.07 19.10
CA LYS A 138 -1.73 -4.69 18.59
C LYS A 138 -1.04 -4.65 17.24
N PRO A 139 -1.41 -3.71 16.35
CA PRO A 139 -0.74 -3.59 15.07
C PRO A 139 0.72 -3.16 15.23
N ASN A 140 1.59 -3.76 14.43
CA ASN A 140 2.99 -3.32 14.31
C ASN A 140 3.17 -2.46 13.05
N LEU A 141 4.41 -2.11 12.72
CA LEU A 141 4.69 -1.26 11.55
C LEU A 141 4.40 -1.95 10.21
N ALA A 142 4.38 -3.29 10.14
CA ALA A 142 3.96 -4.00 8.94
C ALA A 142 2.45 -3.87 8.71
N ASP A 143 1.65 -4.03 9.78
CA ASP A 143 0.21 -3.80 9.69
C ASP A 143 -0.10 -2.37 9.24
N LEU A 144 0.58 -1.38 9.83
CA LEU A 144 0.43 0.03 9.47
C LEU A 144 0.88 0.33 8.04
N ALA A 145 1.95 -0.30 7.57
CA ALA A 145 2.44 -0.13 6.20
C ALA A 145 1.41 -0.65 5.18
N VAL A 146 0.92 -1.88 5.35
CA VAL A 146 -0.09 -2.47 4.45
C VAL A 146 -1.39 -1.69 4.51
N TYR A 147 -1.87 -1.35 5.72
CA TYR A 147 -3.08 -0.56 5.89
C TYR A 147 -2.96 0.80 5.20
N GLY A 148 -1.85 1.51 5.43
CA GLY A 148 -1.59 2.82 4.83
C GLY A 148 -1.57 2.80 3.31
N VAL A 149 -0.97 1.77 2.70
CA VAL A 149 -0.94 1.61 1.24
C VAL A 149 -2.34 1.35 0.68
N LEU A 150 -3.12 0.47 1.30
CA LEU A 150 -4.48 0.13 0.85
C LEU A 150 -5.46 1.29 1.05
N ARG A 151 -5.33 2.06 2.13
CA ARG A 151 -6.20 3.21 2.45
C ARG A 151 -6.23 4.26 1.37
N VAL A 152 -5.15 4.39 0.56
CA VAL A 152 -5.11 5.34 -0.56
C VAL A 152 -6.21 5.09 -1.60
N MET A 153 -6.77 3.87 -1.66
CA MET A 153 -7.83 3.51 -2.60
C MET A 153 -9.24 3.71 -2.03
N GLU A 154 -9.41 4.07 -0.75
CA GLU A 154 -10.74 4.27 -0.16
C GLU A 154 -11.60 5.24 -0.99
N GLY A 155 -12.86 4.86 -1.19
CA GLY A 155 -13.81 5.62 -2.03
C GLY A 155 -13.68 5.37 -3.53
N LEU A 156 -12.77 4.51 -3.96
CA LEU A 156 -12.61 4.08 -5.36
C LEU A 156 -13.10 2.65 -5.56
N GLU A 157 -13.52 2.34 -6.80
CA GLU A 157 -14.02 1.01 -7.19
C GLU A 157 -13.02 -0.12 -6.86
N ALA A 158 -11.72 0.12 -7.00
CA ALA A 158 -10.67 -0.85 -6.68
C ALA A 158 -10.68 -1.29 -5.20
N PHE A 159 -11.06 -0.40 -4.29
CA PHE A 159 -11.15 -0.71 -2.87
C PHE A 159 -12.41 -1.51 -2.55
N ASP A 160 -13.55 -1.15 -3.13
CA ASP A 160 -14.79 -1.91 -2.99
C ASP A 160 -14.61 -3.34 -3.49
N ASP A 161 -13.95 -3.50 -4.63
CA ASP A 161 -13.60 -4.79 -5.23
C ASP A 161 -12.68 -5.59 -4.30
N LEU A 162 -11.60 -4.98 -3.80
CA LEU A 162 -10.68 -5.59 -2.84
C LEU A 162 -11.41 -6.12 -1.60
N MET A 163 -12.36 -5.35 -1.07
CA MET A 163 -13.14 -5.72 0.11
C MET A 163 -14.12 -6.86 -0.15
N ARG A 164 -14.68 -6.94 -1.36
CA ARG A 164 -15.68 -7.96 -1.74
C ARG A 164 -15.05 -9.28 -2.18
N HIS A 165 -13.91 -9.22 -2.86
CA HIS A 165 -13.32 -10.36 -3.55
C HIS A 165 -12.07 -10.94 -2.86
N SER A 166 -11.66 -10.39 -1.72
CA SER A 166 -10.60 -10.97 -0.89
C SER A 166 -11.06 -11.14 0.56
N ARG A 167 -10.25 -11.81 1.38
CA ARG A 167 -10.52 -12.02 2.80
C ARG A 167 -9.98 -10.91 3.71
N ILE A 168 -9.59 -9.76 3.14
CA ILE A 168 -8.86 -8.71 3.87
C ILE A 168 -9.75 -7.85 4.77
N GLN A 169 -11.04 -7.73 4.45
CA GLN A 169 -11.96 -6.81 5.11
C GLN A 169 -11.97 -6.93 6.65
N PRO A 170 -12.05 -8.13 7.26
CA PRO A 170 -12.06 -8.23 8.72
C PRO A 170 -10.77 -7.69 9.38
N TRP A 171 -9.61 -7.92 8.77
CA TRP A 171 -8.34 -7.36 9.27
C TRP A 171 -8.29 -5.84 9.08
N TYR A 172 -8.73 -5.35 7.92
CA TYR A 172 -8.71 -3.92 7.62
C TYR A 172 -9.60 -3.10 8.58
N LEU A 173 -10.82 -3.58 8.87
CA LEU A 173 -11.71 -2.92 9.82
C LEU A 173 -11.17 -2.96 11.26
N ARG A 174 -10.43 -4.02 11.64
CA ARG A 174 -9.73 -4.04 12.93
C ARG A 174 -8.62 -2.99 12.98
N MET A 175 -7.91 -2.77 11.87
CA MET A 175 -6.88 -1.72 11.77
C MET A 175 -7.48 -0.33 11.90
N GLU A 176 -8.55 -0.06 11.16
CA GLU A 176 -9.26 1.22 11.20
C GLU A 176 -9.74 1.54 12.63
N LYS A 177 -10.37 0.57 13.29
CA LYS A 177 -10.81 0.70 14.68
C LYS A 177 -9.64 0.97 15.63
N ALA A 178 -8.55 0.20 15.52
CA ALA A 178 -7.38 0.37 16.39
C ALA A 178 -6.73 1.75 16.23
N ILE A 179 -6.70 2.30 15.01
CA ILE A 179 -6.21 3.66 14.75
C ILE A 179 -7.15 4.71 15.34
N ALA A 180 -8.47 4.55 15.16
CA ALA A 180 -9.46 5.47 15.70
C ALA A 180 -9.40 5.54 17.24
N GLU A 181 -9.22 4.41 17.92
CA GLU A 181 -9.06 4.32 19.37
C GLU A 181 -7.74 4.93 19.86
N ALA A 182 -6.67 4.88 19.06
CA ALA A 182 -5.38 5.47 19.42
C ALA A 182 -5.33 7.00 19.28
N LEU A 183 -6.29 7.59 18.56
CA LEU A 183 -6.40 9.04 18.35
C LEU A 183 -7.30 9.74 19.39
N GLN A 184 -7.93 8.98 20.29
CA GLN A 184 -8.72 9.46 21.42
C GLN A 184 -7.84 9.63 22.67
#